data_AF-A0A8T6SKV2-F1
#
_entry.id   AF-A0A8T6SKV2-F1
#
_cell.length_a   1.000
_cell.length_b   1.000
_cell.length_c   1.000
_cell.angle_alpha   90.00
_cell.angle_beta   90.00
_cell.angle_gamma   90.00
#
_symmetry.space_group_name_H-M   'P 1'
#
loop_
_entity.id
_entity.type
_entity.pdbx_description
1 polymer ?
#
loop_
_entity_poly.entity_id
_entity_poly.type
_entity_poly.pdbx_seq_one_letter_code
_entity_poly.pdbx_strand_id
1 'polypeptide(L)'
;GQGVEWGGITDIMYGSAGIGMFLLYADREMGYETAKELAIKAGERLLETSISDSNGMKWKMTPTDNRSMPNFSHGTAGISYFLASLYEATNRN
;
A
#
# COMPACT_ATOMS: atom_id res chain seq x y z
N GLY A 1 -3.35 -8.56 -10.38
CA GLY A 1 -2.68 -8.23 -11.64
C GLY A 1 -1.23 -8.53 -11.48
N GLN A 2 -0.36 -7.55 -11.69
CA GLN A 2 1.10 -7.74 -11.67
C GLN A 2 1.72 -7.53 -10.26
N GLY A 3 0.98 -6.87 -9.36
CA GLY A 3 1.44 -6.60 -8.01
C GLY A 3 1.31 -7.78 -7.03
N VAL A 4 1.93 -7.65 -5.85
CA VAL A 4 1.92 -8.66 -4.77
C VAL A 4 0.99 -8.24 -3.62
N GLU A 5 0.29 -9.22 -3.05
CA GLU A 5 -0.42 -9.08 -1.77
C GLU A 5 -0.23 -10.34 -0.93
N TRP A 6 -0.19 -10.19 0.38
CA TRP A 6 -0.02 -11.30 1.33
C TRP A 6 -1.35 -11.77 1.94
N GLY A 7 -2.42 -11.02 1.71
CA GLY A 7 -3.77 -11.28 2.19
C GLY A 7 -4.73 -10.20 1.69
N GLY A 8 -5.98 -10.27 2.11
CA GLY A 8 -7.02 -9.33 1.68
C GLY A 8 -7.05 -8.00 2.44
N ILE A 9 -6.16 -7.77 3.40
CA ILE A 9 -6.10 -6.51 4.15
C ILE A 9 -5.16 -5.54 3.45
N THR A 10 -5.64 -4.35 3.16
CA THR A 10 -4.89 -3.33 2.40
C THR A 10 -4.16 -2.33 3.29
N ASP A 11 -4.57 -2.22 4.55
CA ASP A 11 -4.23 -1.10 5.43
C ASP A 11 -2.78 -1.09 5.96
N ILE A 12 -2.44 -0.03 6.70
CA ILE A 12 -1.10 0.17 7.24
C ILE A 12 -0.83 -0.62 8.53
N MET A 13 -1.88 -1.05 9.23
CA MET A 13 -1.74 -1.71 10.54
C MET A 13 -1.49 -3.21 10.41
N TYR A 14 -2.18 -3.85 9.48
CA TYR A 14 -2.21 -5.30 9.32
C TYR A 14 -2.01 -5.74 7.86
N GLY A 15 -2.13 -4.81 6.91
CA GLY A 15 -2.22 -5.11 5.49
C GLY A 15 -0.97 -4.82 4.67
N SER A 16 -1.18 -4.90 3.35
CA SER A 16 -0.15 -4.71 2.33
C SER A 16 0.56 -3.35 2.43
N ALA A 17 -0.12 -2.27 2.83
CA ALA A 17 0.56 -0.98 3.01
C ALA A 17 1.55 -0.99 4.18
N GLY A 18 1.22 -1.65 5.29
CA GLY A 18 2.11 -1.79 6.43
C GLY A 18 3.34 -2.65 6.12
N ILE A 19 3.11 -3.78 5.42
CA ILE A 19 4.20 -4.64 4.92
C ILE A 19 5.08 -3.85 3.96
N GLY A 20 4.48 -3.07 3.04
CA GLY A 20 5.19 -2.20 2.12
C GLY A 20 6.09 -1.18 2.82
N MET A 21 5.60 -0.54 3.89
CA MET A 21 6.41 0.37 4.71
C MET A 21 7.64 -0.33 5.34
N PHE A 22 7.47 -1.55 5.85
CA PHE A 22 8.59 -2.31 6.37
C PHE A 22 9.59 -2.70 5.28
N LEU A 23 9.12 -3.07 4.09
CA LEU A 23 9.99 -3.40 2.97
C LEU A 23 10.83 -2.19 2.51
N LEU A 24 10.25 -0.98 2.50
CA LEU A 24 11.01 0.26 2.25
C LEU A 24 12.06 0.52 3.32
N TYR A 25 11.73 0.27 4.59
CA TYR A 25 12.70 0.35 5.68
C TYR A 25 13.84 -0.66 5.52
N ALA A 26 13.52 -1.90 5.18
CA ALA A 26 14.51 -2.97 4.99
C ALA A 26 15.45 -2.68 3.81
N ASP A 27 14.94 -2.15 2.70
CA ASP A 27 15.77 -1.66 1.59
C ASP A 27 16.72 -0.57 2.07
N ARG A 28 16.19 0.47 2.73
CA ARG A 28 16.96 1.65 3.15
C ARG A 28 18.04 1.35 4.20
N GLU A 29 17.70 0.57 5.22
CA GLU A 29 18.57 0.37 6.39
C GLU A 29 19.43 -0.89 6.31
N MET A 30 18.97 -1.90 5.55
CA MET A 30 19.64 -3.20 5.48
C MET A 30 20.21 -3.52 4.09
N GLY A 31 19.92 -2.69 3.08
CA GLY A 31 20.42 -2.87 1.72
C GLY A 31 19.80 -4.06 1.00
N TYR A 32 18.57 -4.46 1.38
CA TYR A 32 17.87 -5.57 0.73
C TYR A 32 17.14 -5.08 -0.52
N GLU A 33 17.83 -5.05 -1.67
CA GLU A 33 17.27 -4.56 -2.94
C GLU A 33 15.97 -5.28 -3.36
N THR A 34 15.85 -6.58 -3.07
CA THR A 34 14.63 -7.35 -3.34
C THR A 34 13.42 -6.84 -2.54
N ALA A 35 13.64 -6.20 -1.39
CA ALA A 35 12.59 -5.60 -0.58
C ALA A 35 11.97 -4.39 -1.31
N LYS A 36 12.78 -3.56 -1.96
CA LYS A 36 12.30 -2.43 -2.78
C LYS A 36 11.40 -2.91 -3.93
N GLU A 37 11.81 -3.94 -4.65
CA GLU A 37 11.00 -4.50 -5.73
C GLU A 37 9.66 -5.04 -5.23
N LEU A 38 9.65 -5.70 -4.06
CA LEU A 38 8.42 -6.17 -3.43
C LEU A 38 7.53 -5.01 -2.98
N ALA A 39 8.11 -3.93 -2.45
CA ALA A 39 7.37 -2.73 -2.07
C ALA A 39 6.69 -2.07 -3.28
N ILE A 40 7.39 -1.97 -4.42
CA ILE A 40 6.83 -1.47 -5.68
C ILE A 40 5.64 -2.32 -6.11
N LYS A 41 5.80 -3.65 -6.15
CA LYS A 41 4.71 -4.58 -6.51
C LYS A 41 3.53 -4.49 -5.54
N ALA A 42 3.77 -4.23 -4.25
CA ALA A 42 2.70 -4.03 -3.28
C ALA A 42 1.92 -2.73 -3.56
N GLY A 43 2.62 -1.65 -3.91
CA GLY A 43 2.02 -0.39 -4.34
C GLY A 43 1.16 -0.55 -5.59
N GLU A 44 1.68 -1.21 -6.62
CA GLU A 44 0.93 -1.53 -7.85
C GLU A 44 -0.35 -2.32 -7.53
N ARG A 45 -0.28 -3.31 -6.64
CA ARG A 45 -1.45 -4.08 -6.24
C ARG A 45 -2.49 -3.24 -5.49
N LEU A 46 -2.05 -2.33 -4.64
CA LEU A 46 -2.96 -1.39 -3.97
C LEU A 46 -3.62 -0.46 -4.98
N LEU A 47 -2.90 0.05 -5.98
CA LEU A 47 -3.50 0.86 -7.05
C LEU A 47 -4.54 0.07 -7.85
N GLU A 48 -4.25 -1.19 -8.22
CA GLU A 48 -5.20 -2.09 -8.90
C GLU A 48 -6.49 -2.33 -8.11
N THR A 49 -6.41 -2.36 -6.78
CA THR A 49 -7.54 -2.67 -5.89
C THR A 49 -8.24 -1.42 -5.36
N SER A 50 -7.81 -0.25 -5.80
CA SER A 50 -8.44 1.03 -5.44
C SER A 50 -9.87 1.11 -6.00
N ILE A 51 -10.71 1.82 -5.26
CA ILE A 51 -12.06 2.18 -5.67
C ILE A 51 -12.01 3.64 -6.11
N SER A 52 -12.15 3.88 -7.40
CA SER A 52 -12.14 5.24 -7.98
C SER A 52 -13.53 5.87 -7.98
N ASP A 53 -13.61 7.15 -7.61
CA ASP A 53 -14.79 7.99 -7.81
C ASP A 53 -14.41 9.41 -8.24
N SER A 54 -15.40 10.32 -8.30
CA SER A 54 -15.19 11.71 -8.74
C SER A 54 -14.24 12.53 -7.86
N ASN A 55 -13.92 12.05 -6.65
CA ASN A 55 -13.02 12.71 -5.71
C ASN A 55 -11.66 12.01 -5.60
N GLY A 56 -11.38 11.01 -6.44
CA GLY A 56 -10.11 10.29 -6.48
C GLY A 56 -10.21 8.81 -6.09
N MET A 57 -9.10 8.26 -5.61
CA MET A 57 -8.98 6.84 -5.24
C MET A 57 -9.22 6.64 -3.74
N LYS A 58 -9.90 5.54 -3.41
CA LYS A 58 -10.21 5.14 -2.03
C LYS A 58 -9.94 3.67 -1.83
N TRP A 59 -9.72 3.30 -0.57
CA TRP A 59 -9.52 1.92 -0.18
C TRP A 59 -10.41 1.55 1.01
N LYS A 60 -10.82 0.29 1.02
CA LYS A 60 -11.44 -0.37 2.17
C LYS A 60 -10.38 -1.23 2.85
N MET A 61 -10.53 -1.45 4.15
CA MET A 61 -9.65 -2.34 4.93
C MET A 61 -9.54 -3.72 4.27
N THR A 62 -10.67 -4.30 3.86
CA THR A 62 -10.74 -5.50 3.02
C THR A 62 -11.79 -5.32 1.92
N PRO A 63 -11.73 -6.08 0.81
CA PRO A 63 -12.72 -6.00 -0.26
C PRO A 63 -14.17 -6.22 0.21
N THR A 64 -14.37 -7.06 1.23
CA THR A 64 -15.68 -7.43 1.77
C THR A 64 -16.14 -6.52 2.92
N ASP A 65 -15.31 -5.59 3.40
CA ASP A 65 -15.74 -4.64 4.43
C ASP A 65 -16.75 -3.65 3.82
N ASN A 66 -17.89 -3.48 4.49
CA ASN A 66 -18.92 -2.53 4.06
C ASN A 66 -18.68 -1.11 4.58
N ARG A 67 -17.76 -0.95 5.54
CA ARG A 67 -17.44 0.36 6.12
C ARG A 67 -16.41 1.09 5.26
N SER A 68 -16.62 2.39 5.10
CA SER A 68 -15.57 3.28 4.64
C SER A 68 -14.88 3.89 5.86
N MET A 69 -13.58 3.62 6.00
CA MET A 69 -12.76 4.11 7.11
C MET A 69 -11.56 4.87 6.54
N PRO A 70 -11.74 6.08 5.97
CA PRO A 70 -10.67 6.82 5.28
C PRO A 70 -9.61 7.41 6.25
N ASN A 71 -9.46 6.83 7.43
CA ASN A 71 -8.47 7.20 8.43
C ASN A 71 -7.11 6.58 8.11
N PHE A 72 -6.12 6.88 8.96
CA PHE A 72 -4.76 6.39 8.78
C PHE A 72 -4.64 4.87 9.02
N SER A 73 -5.34 4.35 10.02
CA SER A 73 -5.21 2.96 10.48
C SER A 73 -5.70 1.94 9.45
N HIS A 74 -6.90 2.15 8.90
CA HIS A 74 -7.66 1.10 8.18
C HIS A 74 -8.10 1.48 6.76
N GLY A 75 -7.64 2.61 6.23
CA GLY A 75 -8.06 3.01 4.89
C GLY A 75 -7.20 4.07 4.25
N THR A 76 -7.86 4.91 3.43
CA THR A 76 -7.20 5.73 2.42
C THR A 76 -6.01 6.52 2.93
N ALA A 77 -6.08 7.20 4.07
CA ALA A 77 -4.98 8.07 4.50
C ALA A 77 -3.66 7.30 4.77
N GLY A 78 -3.71 6.11 5.38
CA GLY A 78 -2.51 5.30 5.63
C GLY A 78 -1.96 4.65 4.36
N ILE A 79 -2.86 4.23 3.47
CA ILE A 79 -2.48 3.65 2.17
C ILE A 79 -1.85 4.73 1.29
N SER A 80 -2.42 5.93 1.25
CA SER A 80 -1.84 7.08 0.56
C SER A 80 -0.49 7.48 1.15
N TYR A 81 -0.31 7.39 2.47
CA TYR A 81 0.99 7.61 3.10
C TYR A 81 2.03 6.62 2.59
N PHE A 82 1.71 5.32 2.58
CA PHE A 82 2.61 4.30 2.01
C PHE A 82 2.95 4.59 0.54
N LEU A 83 1.95 4.87 -0.31
CA LEU A 83 2.17 5.16 -1.72
C LEU A 83 3.04 6.41 -1.94
N ALA A 84 2.86 7.45 -1.13
CA ALA A 84 3.70 8.64 -1.17
C ALA A 84 5.15 8.33 -0.74
N SER A 85 5.35 7.54 0.32
CA SER A 85 6.67 7.09 0.76
C SER A 85 7.35 6.18 -0.26
N LEU A 86 6.58 5.33 -0.94
CA LEU A 86 7.06 4.48 -2.04
C LEU A 86 7.57 5.35 -3.20
N TYR A 87 6.80 6.35 -3.60
CA TYR A 87 7.22 7.29 -4.63
C TYR A 87 8.48 8.04 -4.24
N GLU A 88 8.58 8.54 -3.01
CA GLU A 88 9.77 9.24 -2.52
C GLU A 88 11.03 8.35 -2.57
N ALA A 89 10.91 7.08 -2.15
CA ALA A 89 12.04 6.14 -2.11
C ALA A 89 12.45 5.60 -3.49
N THR A 90 11.55 5.59 -4.47
CA THR A 90 11.74 4.85 -5.72
C THR A 90 11.56 5.66 -6.99
N ASN A 91 10.93 6.84 -6.91
CA ASN A 91 10.45 7.64 -8.03
C ASN A 91 9.54 6.87 -9.00
N ARG A 92 8.80 5.87 -8.49
CA ARG A 92 7.88 5.00 -9.24
C ARG A 92 6.54 4.88 -8.53
N ASN A 93 5.47 4.70 -9.32
CA ASN A 93 4.11 4.34 -8.92
C ASN A 93 3.40 3.61 -10.07
#